data_AF-A0A4Y2NGH4-F1
#
_entry.id   AF-A0A4Y2NGH4-F1
#
_cell.length_a   1.000
_cell.length_b   1.000
_cell.length_c   1.000
_cell.angle_alpha   90.00
_cell.angle_beta   90.00
_cell.angle_gamma   90.00
#
_symmetry.space_group_name_H-M   'P 1'
#
loop_
_entity.id
_entity.type
_entity.pdbx_description
1 polymer ?
#
loop_
_entity_poly.entity_id
_entity_poly.type
_entity_poly.pdbx_seq_one_letter_code
_entity_poly.pdbx_strand_id
1 'polypeptide(L)'
;MKENLVLLIDAQRTPQNQIIGSWKDIWEQQTSNTLHEIHPCLKPLKLAGLNRRKEVRLSRLRIGHTRYTNEHLLRSETPSMCRQCQSLLTVKHILIECPSFNEHRLNRFGGNNINLKDLLEDNPHQNLFLFLADIRGDKLI
;
A
#
# COMPACT_ATOMS: atom_id res chain seq x y z
N MET A 1 52.70 16.10 -2.82
CA MET A 1 51.57 15.28 -2.32
C MET A 1 50.32 16.13 -2.41
N LYS A 2 49.31 15.73 -3.17
CA LYS A 2 48.02 16.44 -3.19
C LYS A 2 47.18 15.88 -2.04
N GLU A 3 46.91 16.70 -1.04
CA GLU A 3 45.92 16.37 -0.01
C GLU A 3 44.57 16.26 -0.70
N ASN A 4 44.04 15.03 -0.79
CA ASN A 4 42.64 14.81 -1.15
C ASN A 4 41.78 15.28 0.04
N LEU A 5 41.54 16.58 0.10
CA LEU A 5 40.58 17.19 1.02
C LEU A 5 39.18 16.75 0.58
N VAL A 6 38.71 15.63 1.14
CA VAL A 6 37.30 15.24 1.04
C VAL A 6 36.52 16.26 1.85
N LEU A 7 35.59 16.97 1.20
CA LEU A 7 34.70 17.91 1.90
C LEU A 7 33.96 17.14 3.01
N LEU A 8 33.86 17.72 4.20
CA LEU A 8 33.15 17.11 5.34
C LEU A 8 31.73 16.66 4.98
N ILE A 9 31.08 17.38 4.05
CA ILE A 9 29.78 17.02 3.48
C ILE A 9 29.82 15.67 2.74
N ASP A 10 30.85 15.39 1.95
CA ASP A 10 31.00 14.13 1.23
C ASP A 10 31.40 12.98 2.16
N ALA A 11 32.20 13.27 3.20
CA ALA A 11 32.50 12.33 4.27
C ALA A 11 31.24 11.94 5.07
N GLN A 12 30.32 12.88 5.35
CA GLN A 12 29.04 12.62 6.03
C GLN A 12 27.99 11.96 5.13
N ARG A 13 28.02 12.22 3.82
CA ARG A 13 27.15 11.57 2.83
C ARG A 13 27.47 10.09 2.65
N THR A 14 28.72 9.69 2.87
CA THR A 14 29.15 8.30 2.61
C THR A 14 28.43 7.29 3.52
N PRO A 15 28.36 7.47 4.85
CA PRO A 15 27.56 6.61 5.73
C PRO A 15 26.05 6.65 5.41
N GLN A 16 25.51 7.83 5.11
CA GLN A 16 24.09 7.99 4.77
C GLN A 16 23.74 7.21 3.49
N ASN A 17 24.57 7.31 2.46
CA ASN A 17 24.38 6.59 1.20
C ASN A 17 24.53 5.07 1.38
N GLN A 18 25.44 4.61 2.24
CA GLN A 18 25.55 3.18 2.58
C GLN A 18 24.28 2.67 3.26
N ILE A 19 23.76 3.39 4.25
CA ILE A 19 22.52 3.03 4.95
C ILE A 19 21.34 3.00 3.96
N ILE A 20 21.18 4.05 3.15
CA ILE A 20 20.11 4.12 2.13
C ILE A 20 20.26 2.99 1.11
N GLY A 21 21.49 2.68 0.69
CA GLY A 21 21.78 1.55 -0.20
C GLY A 21 21.35 0.22 0.38
N SER A 22 21.75 -0.09 1.62
CA SER A 22 21.34 -1.34 2.28
C SER A 22 19.81 -1.44 2.44
N TRP A 23 19.14 -0.35 2.81
CA TRP A 23 17.67 -0.34 2.87
C TRP A 23 17.04 -0.55 1.50
N LYS A 24 17.62 0.02 0.44
CA LYS A 24 17.14 -0.16 -0.94
C LYS A 24 17.27 -1.63 -1.36
N ASP A 25 18.40 -2.27 -1.06
CA ASP A 25 18.64 -3.67 -1.39
C ASP A 25 17.64 -4.58 -0.67
N ILE A 26 17.39 -4.34 0.63
CA ILE A 26 16.38 -5.08 1.41
C ILE A 26 14.98 -4.84 0.83
N TRP A 27 14.67 -3.61 0.45
CA TRP A 27 13.36 -3.22 -0.09
C TRP A 27 13.07 -3.88 -1.43
N GLU A 28 14.04 -3.89 -2.35
CA GLU A 28 13.92 -4.53 -3.66
C GLU A 28 13.68 -6.04 -3.58
N GLN A 29 14.13 -6.69 -2.49
CA GLN A 29 13.88 -8.10 -2.23
C GLN A 29 12.46 -8.40 -1.72
N GLN A 30 11.64 -7.40 -1.37
CA GLN A 30 10.30 -7.58 -0.83
C GLN A 30 9.23 -7.86 -1.91
N THR A 31 9.41 -8.95 -2.67
CA THR A 31 8.55 -9.29 -3.83
C THR A 31 7.10 -9.64 -3.48
N SER A 32 6.82 -10.07 -2.25
CA SER A 32 5.47 -10.40 -1.77
C SER A 32 4.80 -9.28 -0.96
N ASN A 33 5.44 -8.11 -0.84
CA ASN A 33 4.94 -7.01 -0.05
C ASN A 33 4.03 -6.09 -0.88
N THR A 34 2.79 -5.90 -0.44
CA THR A 34 1.79 -5.05 -1.11
C THR A 34 2.25 -3.59 -1.21
N LEU A 35 2.94 -3.07 -0.20
CA LEU A 35 3.47 -1.70 -0.23
C LEU A 35 4.61 -1.57 -1.24
N HIS A 36 5.45 -2.61 -1.41
CA HIS A 36 6.49 -2.63 -2.44
C HIS A 36 5.88 -2.68 -3.85
N GLU A 37 4.79 -3.44 -4.05
CA GLU A 37 4.04 -3.48 -5.31
C GLU A 37 3.53 -2.08 -5.71
N ILE A 38 3.08 -1.27 -4.73
CA ILE A 38 2.52 0.06 -4.97
C ILE A 38 3.61 1.14 -5.06
N HIS A 39 4.62 1.07 -4.20
CA HIS A 39 5.60 2.13 -4.00
C HIS A 39 7.03 1.56 -3.85
N PRO A 40 7.66 1.13 -4.96
CA PRO A 40 8.98 0.51 -4.94
C PRO A 40 10.12 1.51 -4.65
N CYS A 41 9.87 2.81 -4.76
CA CYS A 41 10.89 3.82 -4.46
C CYS A 41 10.90 4.20 -2.97
N LEU A 42 12.06 4.53 -2.39
CA LEU A 42 12.16 4.98 -0.99
C LEU A 42 11.89 6.49 -0.83
N LYS A 43 11.16 7.11 -1.76
CA LYS A 43 10.89 8.55 -1.72
C LYS A 43 9.80 8.87 -0.68
N PRO A 44 9.82 10.08 -0.09
CA PRO A 44 8.72 10.53 0.74
C PRO A 44 7.42 10.55 -0.05
N LEU A 45 6.41 9.96 0.56
CA LEU A 45 5.08 9.86 -0.01
C LEU A 45 4.37 11.21 0.02
N LYS A 46 3.72 11.57 -1.09
CA LYS A 46 2.98 12.83 -1.19
C LYS A 46 1.48 12.60 -1.11
N LEU A 47 0.92 12.68 0.11
CA LEU A 47 -0.53 12.57 0.34
C LEU A 47 -1.27 13.92 0.21
N ALA A 48 -0.96 14.69 -0.85
CA ALA A 48 -1.53 16.02 -1.01
C ALA A 48 -3.06 15.96 -1.25
N GLY A 49 -3.81 16.81 -0.56
CA GLY A 49 -5.25 17.00 -0.82
C GLY A 49 -6.20 16.03 -0.11
N LEU A 50 -5.69 15.13 0.74
CA LEU A 50 -6.52 14.29 1.61
C LEU A 50 -6.69 14.91 2.99
N ASN A 51 -7.85 14.70 3.61
CA ASN A 51 -7.99 14.99 5.03
C ASN A 51 -7.33 13.88 5.87
N ARG A 52 -7.02 14.21 7.13
CA ARG A 52 -6.37 13.29 8.08
C ARG A 52 -7.02 11.90 8.13
N ARG A 53 -8.36 11.82 8.08
CA ARG A 53 -9.09 10.55 8.13
C ARG A 53 -8.86 9.70 6.88
N LYS A 54 -8.85 10.33 5.69
CA LYS A 54 -8.55 9.66 4.42
C LYS A 54 -7.09 9.22 4.34
N GLU A 55 -6.16 10.02 4.84
CA GLU A 55 -4.75 9.65 4.94
C GLU A 55 -4.54 8.38 5.78
N VAL A 56 -5.11 8.33 7.00
CA VAL A 56 -5.04 7.13 7.86
C VAL A 56 -5.56 5.90 7.12
N ARG A 57 -6.71 6.05 6.46
CA ARG A 57 -7.35 4.95 5.73
C ARG A 57 -6.46 4.46 4.58
N LEU A 58 -5.90 5.38 3.80
CA LEU A 58 -5.02 5.05 2.69
C LEU A 58 -3.73 4.38 3.18
N SER A 59 -3.10 4.92 4.23
CA SER A 59 -1.90 4.30 4.82
C SER A 59 -2.19 2.86 5.26
N ARG A 60 -3.29 2.63 5.99
CA ARG A 60 -3.70 1.29 6.45
C ARG A 60 -3.95 0.33 5.28
N LEU A 61 -4.64 0.77 4.22
CA LEU A 61 -4.86 -0.05 3.02
C LEU A 61 -3.55 -0.50 2.38
N ARG A 62 -2.58 0.40 2.24
CA ARG A 62 -1.31 0.11 1.56
C ARG A 62 -0.45 -0.90 2.29
N ILE A 63 -0.47 -0.87 3.63
CA ILE A 63 0.22 -1.89 4.42
C ILE A 63 -0.60 -3.19 4.54
N GLY A 64 -1.78 -3.26 3.93
CA GLY A 64 -2.65 -4.46 3.98
C GLY A 64 -3.49 -4.56 5.25
N HIS A 65 -3.57 -3.50 6.05
CA HIS A 65 -4.28 -3.46 7.32
C HIS A 65 -5.73 -3.00 7.14
N THR A 66 -6.64 -3.98 7.07
CA THR A 66 -8.08 -3.77 7.21
C THR A 66 -8.60 -4.69 8.30
N ARG A 67 -9.78 -4.38 8.85
CA ARG A 67 -10.43 -5.27 9.80
C ARG A 67 -10.56 -6.68 9.23
N TYR A 68 -11.04 -6.81 8.00
CA TYR A 68 -11.22 -8.13 7.37
C TYR A 68 -9.91 -8.89 7.22
N THR A 69 -8.83 -8.22 6.84
CA THR A 69 -7.54 -8.90 6.62
C THR A 69 -6.78 -9.20 7.92
N ASN A 70 -7.01 -8.44 9.01
CA ASN A 70 -6.20 -8.51 10.25
C ASN A 70 -6.97 -8.85 11.53
N GLU A 71 -8.31 -8.94 11.52
CA GLU A 71 -9.10 -9.28 12.73
C GLU A 71 -8.66 -10.62 13.33
N HIS A 72 -8.23 -11.56 12.49
CA HIS A 72 -7.70 -12.85 12.92
C HIS A 72 -6.46 -12.72 13.83
N LEU A 73 -5.57 -11.75 13.60
CA LEU A 73 -4.40 -11.52 14.46
C LEU A 73 -4.81 -11.03 15.85
N LEU A 74 -5.85 -10.18 15.92
CA LEU A 74 -6.36 -9.66 17.19
C LEU A 74 -7.10 -10.74 17.99
N ARG A 75 -7.77 -11.67 17.31
CA ARG A 75 -8.53 -12.76 17.92
C ARG A 75 -7.74 -14.06 18.07
N SER A 76 -6.49 -14.10 17.58
CA SER A 76 -5.72 -15.35 17.43
C SER A 76 -6.47 -16.45 16.67
N GLU A 77 -7.24 -16.05 15.66
CA GLU A 77 -8.03 -16.93 14.79
C GLU A 77 -7.30 -17.19 13.47
N THR A 78 -7.85 -18.08 12.64
CA THR A 78 -7.31 -18.31 11.30
C THR A 78 -7.61 -17.13 10.37
N PRO A 79 -6.72 -16.84 9.40
CA PRO A 79 -6.97 -15.80 8.40
C PRO A 79 -8.32 -16.00 7.71
N SER A 80 -9.09 -14.91 7.58
CA SER A 80 -10.39 -14.99 6.94
C SER A 80 -10.24 -15.35 5.47
N MET A 81 -11.01 -16.35 5.03
CA MET A 81 -11.09 -16.75 3.63
C MET A 81 -12.28 -16.07 2.97
N CYS A 82 -12.12 -15.66 1.71
CA CYS A 82 -13.22 -15.23 0.87
C CYS A 82 -14.16 -16.43 0.65
N ARG A 83 -15.43 -16.30 1.06
CA ARG A 83 -16.41 -17.40 0.96
C ARG A 83 -16.68 -17.83 -0.49
N GLN A 84 -16.61 -16.89 -1.43
CA GLN A 84 -16.89 -17.15 -2.83
C GLN A 84 -15.65 -17.66 -3.58
N CYS A 85 -14.47 -17.14 -3.29
CA CYS A 85 -13.23 -17.49 -3.99
C CYS A 85 -12.43 -18.61 -3.33
N GLN A 86 -12.72 -18.92 -2.07
CA GLN A 86 -11.93 -19.84 -1.24
C GLN A 86 -10.43 -19.47 -1.22
N SER A 87 -10.13 -18.17 -1.34
CA SER A 87 -8.79 -17.61 -1.26
C SER A 87 -8.64 -16.75 -0.02
N LEU A 88 -7.39 -16.48 0.39
CA LEU A 88 -7.12 -15.55 1.49
C LEU A 88 -7.69 -14.16 1.19
N LEU A 89 -8.38 -13.60 2.17
CA LEU A 89 -8.89 -12.25 2.06
C LEU A 89 -7.73 -11.26 2.30
N THR A 90 -7.35 -10.53 1.26
CA THR A 90 -6.32 -9.48 1.28
C THR A 90 -6.86 -8.17 0.73
N VAL A 91 -6.16 -7.04 0.94
CA VAL A 91 -6.55 -5.76 0.33
C VAL A 91 -6.54 -5.86 -1.20
N LYS A 92 -5.52 -6.53 -1.77
CA LYS A 92 -5.45 -6.84 -3.19
C LYS A 92 -6.68 -7.61 -3.67
N HIS A 93 -7.04 -8.66 -2.92
CA HIS A 93 -8.20 -9.46 -3.25
C HIS A 93 -9.48 -8.62 -3.28
N ILE A 94 -9.71 -7.79 -2.26
CA ILE A 94 -10.91 -6.93 -2.18
C ILE A 94 -10.94 -5.90 -3.31
N LEU A 95 -9.81 -5.22 -3.54
CA LEU A 95 -9.75 -4.06 -4.44
C LEU A 95 -9.76 -4.43 -5.92
N ILE A 96 -9.16 -5.55 -6.33
CA ILE A 96 -8.97 -5.85 -7.77
C ILE A 96 -9.27 -7.30 -8.19
N GLU A 97 -9.30 -8.30 -7.30
CA GLU A 97 -9.41 -9.71 -7.72
C GLU A 97 -10.80 -10.33 -7.48
N CYS A 98 -11.44 -10.01 -6.36
CA CYS A 98 -12.62 -10.71 -5.89
C CYS A 98 -13.82 -10.46 -6.82
N PRO A 99 -14.46 -11.51 -7.40
CA PRO A 99 -15.65 -11.36 -8.23
C PRO A 99 -16.84 -10.79 -7.46
N SER A 100 -16.92 -10.98 -6.14
CA SER A 100 -18.01 -10.45 -5.31
C SER A 100 -18.07 -8.92 -5.32
N PHE A 101 -16.95 -8.24 -5.59
CA PHE A 101 -16.88 -6.77 -5.65
C PHE A 101 -16.85 -6.23 -7.08
N ASN A 102 -17.07 -7.08 -8.09
CA ASN A 102 -16.94 -6.70 -9.49
C ASN A 102 -17.90 -5.57 -9.90
N GLU A 103 -19.15 -5.67 -9.50
CA GLU A 103 -20.15 -4.63 -9.77
C GLU A 103 -19.77 -3.28 -9.15
N HIS A 104 -19.29 -3.29 -7.90
CA HIS A 104 -18.82 -2.08 -7.22
C HIS A 104 -17.60 -1.46 -7.93
N ARG A 105 -16.66 -2.27 -8.45
CA ARG A 105 -15.52 -1.78 -9.23
C ARG A 105 -15.96 -1.15 -10.54
N LEU A 106 -16.86 -1.81 -11.28
CA LEU A 106 -17.42 -1.25 -12.51
C LEU A 106 -18.11 0.09 -12.25
N ASN A 107 -18.92 0.18 -11.19
CA ASN A 107 -19.66 1.38 -10.85
C ASN A 107 -18.77 2.54 -10.38
N ARG A 108 -17.72 2.26 -9.60
CA ARG A 108 -16.88 3.32 -9.00
C ARG A 108 -15.65 3.67 -9.81
N PHE A 109 -15.11 2.71 -10.53
CA PHE A 109 -13.86 2.88 -11.26
C PHE A 109 -14.01 2.79 -12.78
N GLY A 110 -15.21 2.48 -13.29
CA GLY A 110 -15.50 2.47 -14.73
C GLY A 110 -14.95 1.25 -15.47
N GLY A 111 -14.45 0.24 -14.77
CA GLY A 111 -13.86 -0.94 -15.38
C GLY A 111 -13.17 -1.88 -14.40
N ASN A 112 -12.72 -3.02 -14.92
CA ASN A 112 -11.94 -4.03 -14.18
C ASN A 112 -10.44 -4.00 -14.49
N ASN A 113 -10.01 -3.20 -15.47
CA ASN A 113 -8.60 -3.04 -15.86
C ASN A 113 -7.92 -2.02 -14.96
N ILE A 114 -7.91 -2.30 -13.66
CA ILE A 114 -7.36 -1.38 -12.64
C ILE A 114 -6.42 -2.17 -11.76
N ASN A 115 -5.23 -1.61 -11.56
CA ASN A 115 -4.21 -2.21 -10.73
C ASN A 115 -4.14 -1.51 -9.35
N LEU A 116 -3.35 -2.08 -8.43
CA LEU A 116 -3.21 -1.51 -7.09
C LEU A 116 -2.54 -0.13 -7.07
N LYS A 117 -1.63 0.17 -8.02
CA LYS A 117 -0.99 1.49 -8.10
C LYS A 117 -2.01 2.56 -8.47
N ASP A 118 -2.86 2.31 -9.47
CA ASP A 118 -3.90 3.24 -9.89
C ASP A 118 -4.85 3.62 -8.73
N LEU A 119 -5.07 2.69 -7.81
CA LEU A 119 -5.94 2.88 -6.65
C LEU A 119 -5.21 3.52 -5.46
N LEU A 120 -3.96 3.12 -5.19
CA LEU A 120 -3.29 3.35 -3.92
C LEU A 120 -1.97 4.13 -4.01
N GLU A 121 -1.47 4.55 -5.18
CA GLU A 121 -0.24 5.37 -5.27
C GLU A 121 -0.44 6.78 -4.66
N ASP A 122 0.54 7.67 -4.77
CA ASP A 122 0.53 9.05 -4.26
C ASP A 122 -0.77 9.81 -4.55
N ASN A 123 -1.32 9.61 -5.75
CA ASN A 123 -2.63 10.13 -6.12
C ASN A 123 -3.65 8.99 -6.19
N PRO A 124 -4.35 8.65 -5.08
CA PRO A 124 -5.31 7.57 -5.07
C PRO A 124 -6.51 7.89 -5.97
N HIS A 125 -7.13 6.86 -6.53
CA HIS A 125 -8.31 7.03 -7.38
C HIS A 125 -9.42 7.82 -6.66
N GLN A 126 -10.01 8.80 -7.34
CA GLN A 126 -10.99 9.74 -6.78
C GLN A 126 -12.18 9.07 -6.06
N ASN A 127 -12.61 7.91 -6.58
CA ASN A 127 -13.73 7.14 -6.05
C ASN A 127 -13.33 6.00 -5.12
N LEU A 128 -12.04 5.86 -4.75
CA LEU A 128 -11.56 4.80 -3.85
C LEU A 128 -12.36 4.77 -2.54
N PHE A 129 -12.53 5.93 -1.90
CA PHE A 129 -13.24 6.00 -0.63
C PHE A 129 -14.74 5.79 -0.78
N LEU A 130 -15.32 6.06 -1.96
CA LEU A 130 -16.73 5.75 -2.26
C LEU A 130 -16.91 4.25 -2.47
N PHE A 131 -16.00 3.59 -3.19
CA PHE A 131 -15.97 2.14 -3.31
C PHE A 131 -15.93 1.46 -1.94
N LEU A 132 -15.00 1.89 -1.07
CA LEU A 132 -14.89 1.37 0.29
C LEU A 132 -16.14 1.63 1.14
N ALA A 133 -16.89 2.70 0.86
CA ALA A 133 -18.16 2.97 1.50
C ALA A 133 -19.25 2.00 1.03
N ASP A 134 -19.28 1.66 -0.27
CA ASP A 134 -20.28 0.77 -0.86
C ASP A 134 -20.11 -0.69 -0.42
N ILE A 135 -18.87 -1.20 -0.36
CA ILE A 135 -18.59 -2.60 -0.02
C ILE A 135 -18.69 -2.92 1.48
N ARG A 136 -19.38 -2.06 2.24
CA ARG A 136 -19.58 -1.98 3.71
C ARG A 136 -18.75 -0.88 4.38
N GLY A 137 -19.35 0.31 4.41
CA GLY A 137 -18.84 1.54 5.00
C GLY A 137 -18.35 1.47 6.44
N ASP A 138 -17.34 2.30 6.71
CA ASP A 138 -16.73 2.66 7.99
C ASP A 138 -16.12 1.55 8.87
N LYS A 139 -16.41 0.26 8.65
CA LYS A 139 -15.89 -0.86 9.47
C LYS A 139 -14.74 -1.64 8.84
N LEU A 140 -14.37 -1.30 7.60
CA LEU A 140 -13.22 -1.88 6.90
C LEU A 140 -11.88 -1.42 7.49
N ILE A 141 -11.82 -0.23 8.10
CA ILE A 141 -10.57 0.42 8.53
C ILE A 141 -10.73 1.14 9.86
#